data_AF-A0A396ZE79-F1
#
_entry.id   AF-A0A396ZE79-F1
#
_cell.length_a   1.000
_cell.length_b   1.000
_cell.length_c   1.000
_cell.angle_alpha   90.00
_cell.angle_beta   90.00
_cell.angle_gamma   90.00
#
_symmetry.space_group_name_H-M   'P 1'
#
loop_
_entity.id
_entity.type
_entity.pdbx_description
1 polymer ?
#
loop_
_entity_poly.entity_id
_entity_poly.type
_entity_poly.pdbx_seq_one_letter_code
_entity_poly.pdbx_strand_id
1 'polypeptide(L)' 'MNLTKKQKIQRSIQVENAVFEEIWKEVPDHMIRKLKAEELSEYIVRHILPVIEKRRITMTPYVRKNSAKKEIAIA' A
#
# COMPACT_ATOMS: atom_id res chain seq x y z
N MET A 1 -27.01 -0.66 -1.75
CA MET A 1 -26.03 -1.71 -2.09
C MET A 1 -25.14 -1.97 -0.89
N ASN A 2 -25.11 -3.19 -0.37
CA ASN A 2 -24.15 -3.56 0.69
C ASN A 2 -22.76 -3.72 0.06
N LEU A 3 -21.81 -2.87 0.46
CA LEU A 3 -20.41 -2.99 0.02
C LEU A 3 -19.81 -4.30 0.53
N THR A 4 -19.06 -4.99 -0.33
CA THR A 4 -18.35 -6.21 0.07
C THR A 4 -17.27 -5.88 1.10
N LYS A 5 -16.88 -6.86 1.92
CA LYS A 5 -15.85 -6.69 2.96
C LYS A 5 -14.54 -6.15 2.38
N LYS A 6 -14.15 -6.64 1.20
CA LYS A 6 -12.99 -6.16 0.43
C LYS A 6 -13.11 -4.68 0.07
N GLN A 7 -14.26 -4.24 -0.45
CA GLN A 7 -14.50 -2.84 -0.81
C GLN A 7 -14.52 -1.89 0.41
N LYS A 8 -15.05 -2.34 1.55
CA LYS A 8 -15.03 -1.56 2.80
C LYS A 8 -13.59 -1.32 3.28
N ILE A 9 -12.76 -2.36 3.24
CA ILE A 9 -11.34 -2.27 3.64
C ILE A 9 -10.56 -1.39 2.66
N GLN A 10 -10.77 -1.56 1.36
CA GLN A 10 -10.13 -0.73 0.33
C GLN A 10 -10.40 0.76 0.54
N ARG A 11 -11.64 1.15 0.88
CA ARG A 11 -11.98 2.54 1.22
C ARG A 11 -11.35 3.01 2.52
N SER A 12 -11.18 2.13 3.50
CA SER A 12 -10.61 2.46 4.81
C SER A 12 -9.12 2.77 4.74
N ILE A 13 -8.37 2.05 3.90
CA ILE A 13 -6.90 2.18 3.83
C ILE A 13 -6.49 3.24 2.78
N GLN A 14 -7.40 3.68 1.91
CA GLN A 14 -7.16 4.73 0.89
C GLN A 14 -5.91 4.51 0.03
N VAL A 15 -5.60 3.25 -0.30
CA VAL A 15 -4.44 2.90 -1.14
C VAL A 15 -4.86 2.72 -2.59
N GLU A 16 -3.93 2.99 -3.51
CA GLU A 16 -4.09 2.69 -4.92
C GLU A 16 -4.41 1.20 -5.15
N ASN A 17 -5.30 0.90 -6.10
CA ASN A 17 -5.85 -0.43 -6.35
C ASN A 17 -4.76 -1.49 -6.58
N ALA A 18 -3.67 -1.14 -7.26
CA ALA A 18 -2.57 -2.04 -7.52
C ALA A 18 -1.88 -2.51 -6.23
N VAL A 19 -1.65 -1.59 -5.29
CA VAL A 19 -1.05 -1.91 -3.99
C VAL A 19 -2.03 -2.70 -3.13
N PHE A 20 -3.32 -2.37 -3.22
CA PHE A 20 -4.35 -3.08 -2.48
C PHE A 20 -4.45 -4.56 -2.89
N GLU A 21 -4.34 -4.88 -4.18
CA GLU A 21 -4.31 -6.28 -4.62
C GLU A 21 -3.06 -7.03 -4.14
N GLU A 22 -1.90 -6.38 -4.07
CA GLU A 22 -0.69 -6.96 -3.48
C GLU A 22 -0.86 -7.22 -1.99
N ILE A 23 -1.37 -6.24 -1.25
CA ILE A 23 -1.72 -6.35 0.17
C ILE A 23 -2.67 -7.52 0.39
N TRP A 24 -3.74 -7.61 -0.41
CA TRP A 24 -4.80 -8.60 -0.24
C TRP A 24 -4.30 -10.04 -0.42
N LYS A 25 -3.30 -10.27 -1.28
CA LYS A 25 -2.66 -11.59 -1.46
C LYS A 25 -1.84 -12.03 -0.26
N GLU A 26 -1.28 -11.08 0.48
CA GLU A 26 -0.46 -11.35 1.68
C GLU A 26 -1.33 -11.52 2.95
N VAL A 27 -2.63 -11.20 2.88
CA VAL A 27 -3.57 -11.42 3.99
C VAL A 27 -3.87 -12.92 4.14
N PRO A 28 -3.65 -13.53 5.31
CA PRO A 28 -4.01 -14.93 5.52
C PRO A 28 -5.53 -15.18 5.47
N ASP A 29 -5.95 -16.23 4.77
CA ASP A 29 -7.37 -16.58 4.59
C ASP A 29 -8.15 -16.76 5.91
N HIS A 30 -7.49 -17.32 6.92
CA HIS A 30 -8.11 -17.52 8.24
C HIS A 30 -8.46 -16.18 8.92
N MET A 31 -7.67 -15.12 8.68
CA MET A 31 -7.96 -13.79 9.19
C MET A 31 -9.11 -13.13 8.41
N ILE A 32 -9.19 -13.37 7.09
CA ILE A 32 -10.30 -12.89 6.25
C ILE A 32 -11.64 -13.45 6.75
N ARG A 33 -11.66 -14.72 7.18
CA ARG A 33 -12.86 -15.37 7.70
C ARG A 33 -13.21 -14.94 9.14
N LYS A 34 -12.21 -14.75 10.00
CA LYS A 34 -12.42 -14.57 11.45
C LYS A 34 -12.58 -13.10 11.88
N LEU A 35 -11.84 -12.16 11.29
CA LEU A 35 -11.83 -10.76 11.74
C LEU A 35 -12.98 -9.94 11.18
N LYS A 36 -13.38 -8.86 11.86
CA LYS A 36 -14.26 -7.84 11.27
C LYS A 36 -13.49 -7.00 10.24
N ALA A 37 -14.22 -6.21 9.43
CA ALA A 37 -13.60 -5.36 8.42
C ALA A 37 -12.63 -4.33 9.02
N GLU A 38 -12.99 -3.75 10.17
CA GLU A 38 -12.18 -2.76 10.90
C GLU A 38 -10.89 -3.39 11.45
N GLU A 39 -11.01 -4.51 12.17
CA GLU A 39 -9.86 -5.25 12.72
C GLU A 39 -8.91 -5.72 11.63
N LEU A 40 -9.44 -6.20 10.50
CA LEU A 40 -8.64 -6.63 9.37
C LEU A 40 -7.92 -5.43 8.72
N SER A 41 -8.57 -4.27 8.66
CA SER A 41 -7.94 -3.04 8.15
C SER A 41 -6.80 -2.56 9.05
N GLU A 42 -6.96 -2.60 10.38
CA GLU A 42 -5.90 -2.27 11.32
C GLU A 42 -4.72 -3.24 11.23
N TYR A 43 -5.01 -4.55 11.13
CA TYR A 43 -3.98 -5.57 10.95
C TYR A 43 -3.17 -5.34 9.69
N ILE A 44 -3.85 -5.06 8.57
CA ILE A 44 -3.20 -4.76 7.30
C ILE A 44 -2.28 -3.54 7.43
N VAL A 45 -2.76 -2.45 8.03
CA VAL A 45 -1.98 -1.21 8.20
C VAL A 45 -0.76 -1.43 9.10
N ARG A 46 -0.89 -2.21 10.18
CA ARG A 46 0.21 -2.42 11.13
C ARG A 46 1.24 -3.44 10.67
N HIS A 47 0.83 -4.49 9.94
CA HIS A 47 1.69 -5.64 9.67
C HIS A 47 1.99 -5.87 8.20
N ILE A 48 1.06 -5.58 7.29
CA ILE A 48 1.22 -5.90 5.86
C ILE A 48 1.72 -4.70 5.07
N LEU A 49 1.11 -3.53 5.29
CA LEU A 49 1.47 -2.28 4.61
C LEU A 49 2.97 -1.95 4.74
N PRO A 50 3.59 -2.00 5.95
CA PRO A 50 4.99 -1.64 6.10
C PRO A 50 5.94 -2.64 5.43
N VAL A 51 5.53 -3.90 5.30
CA VAL A 51 6.32 -4.95 4.63
C VAL A 51 6.32 -4.71 3.12
N ILE A 52 5.17 -4.36 2.55
CA ILE A 52 5.03 -4.05 1.11
C ILE A 52 5.74 -2.74 0.76
N GLU A 53 5.60 -1.70 1.59
CA GLU A 53 6.34 -0.45 1.43
C GLU A 53 7.85 -0.69 1.47
N LYS A 54 8.37 -1.45 2.45
CA LYS A 54 9.79 -1.83 2.51
C LYS A 54 10.24 -2.62 1.29
N ARG A 55 9.42 -3.56 0.80
CA ARG A 55 9.72 -4.34 -0.42
C ARG A 55 9.81 -3.42 -1.65
N ARG A 56 8.90 -2.45 -1.78
CA ARG A 56 8.93 -1.45 -2.87
C ARG A 56 10.12 -0.50 -2.80
N ILE A 57 10.47 -0.03 -1.60
CA ILE A 57 11.65 0.81 -1.39
C ILE A 57 12.94 0.04 -1.74
N THR A 58 13.00 -1.24 -1.38
CA THR A 58 14.16 -2.11 -1.68
C THR A 58 14.26 -2.43 -3.18
N MET A 59 13.12 -2.60 -3.86
CA MET A 59 13.06 -2.82 -5.32
C MET A 59 13.30 -1.55 -6.15
N THR A 60 13.23 -0.36 -5.53
CA THR A 60 13.60 0.91 -6.17
C THR A 60 14.89 1.44 -5.53
N PRO A 61 16.05 0.78 -5.75
CA PRO A 61 17.31 1.33 -5.29
C PRO A 61 17.58 2.58 -6.14
N TYR A 62 17.22 3.74 -5.61
CA TYR A 62 17.50 5.04 -6.19
C TYR A 62 17.02 5.17 -7.65
N VAL A 63 15.73 5.47 -7.85
CA VAL A 63 15.41 6.37 -8.96
C VAL A 63 16.09 7.68 -8.59
N ARG A 64 17.31 7.90 -9.09
CA ARG A 64 17.95 9.22 -9.14
C ARG A 64 16.87 10.13 -9.70
N LYS A 65 16.27 10.97 -8.85
CA LYS A 65 15.51 12.12 -9.33
C LYS A 65 16.47 12.81 -10.27
N ASN A 66 16.15 12.78 -11.57
CA ASN A 66 16.84 13.57 -12.56
C ASN A 66 16.42 15.01 -12.26
N SER A 67 17.05 15.61 -11.24
CA SER A 67 16.91 17.01 -10.92
C SER A 67 17.40 17.73 -12.17
N ALA A 68 16.48 18.29 -12.94
CA ALA A 68 16.83 19.12 -14.08
C ALA A 68 17.88 20.13 -13.57
N LYS A 69 19.11 20.03 -14.11
CA LYS A 69 20.14 21.04 -13.87
C LYS A 69 19.51 22.37 -14.27
N LYS A 70 19.15 23.20 -13.30
CA LYS A 70 19.01 24.63 -13.58
C LYS A 70 20.41 25.08 -13.94
N GLU A 71 20.65 25.28 -15.23
CA GLU A 71 21.79 26.03 -15.71
C GLU A 71 21.71 27.41 -15.04
N ILE A 72 22.61 27.66 -14.11
CA ILE A 72 22.80 29.00 -13.58
C ILE A 72 23.58 29.73 -14.66
N ALA A 73 22.88 30.54 -15.45
CA ALA A 73 23.52 31.50 -16.32
C ALA A 73 24.28 32.50 -15.44
N ILE A 74 25.62 32.45 -15.50
CA ILE A 74 26.47 33.49 -14.94
C ILE A 74 26.58 34.57 -16.01
N ALA A 75 26.16 35.78 -15.65
CA ALA A 75 26.22 37.00 -16.47
C ALA A 75 27.67 37.48 -16.67
#